data_AF-S8C5K2-F1
#
_entry.id   AF-S8C5K2-F1
#
_cell.length_a   1.000
_cell.length_b   1.000
_cell.length_c   1.000
_cell.angle_alpha   90.00
_cell.angle_beta   90.00
_cell.angle_gamma   90.00
#
_symmetry.space_group_name_H-M   'P 1'
#
loop_
_entity.id
_entity.type
_entity.pdbx_description
1 polymer ?
#
loop_
_entity_poly.entity_id
_entity_poly.type
_entity_poly.pdbx_seq_one_letter_code
_entity_poly.pdbx_strand_id
1 'polypeptide(L)'
;MPPALKAVTTGSAAFTPDSFFSAWTDERQKDPVPNNDLRSAIIRAFELKPDDAYVYHAIASVTLQQVQTAVAQGGDRGLHAWYRDEKGEILEAPPQSDIDAYTSMFNPAIASSKSFSNFVSNAKKQSLRSTIGSHLASLRQIPSTISIPRSKIYVNPYLDFWRWSCHNLEWCGPNESTADLKNSHHVLPIFMHHFGCVCPSYESIEVMKALSRKRRIIDMGSGNGYWSYMLRRAGLDIAAVDNMQSLWRTMWIDDTIVEDGMKYLTRNNSGKDDVLLLVYPIVSLDFTKQILAKYAGDTICIAGTQNANGYTAFKDITVNEYFEKEMNNFEKMVQIPLPSFAGKDEAIYVFERKASTS
;
A
#
# COMPACT_ATOMS: atom_id res chain seq x y z
N MET A 1 -13.31 -21.96 -16.79
CA MET A 1 -12.81 -20.90 -15.89
C MET A 1 -14.03 -20.10 -15.42
N PRO A 2 -14.09 -19.66 -14.16
CA PRO A 2 -15.11 -18.70 -13.72
C PRO A 2 -15.05 -17.45 -14.63
N PRO A 3 -16.17 -16.75 -14.88
CA PRO A 3 -16.12 -15.49 -15.60
C PRO A 3 -15.27 -14.48 -14.84
N ALA A 4 -14.52 -13.65 -15.56
CA ALA A 4 -13.78 -12.54 -14.97
C ALA A 4 -14.75 -11.62 -14.20
N LEU A 5 -14.33 -11.15 -13.03
CA LEU A 5 -15.10 -10.16 -12.28
C LEU A 5 -15.15 -8.87 -13.07
N LYS A 6 -16.29 -8.19 -13.09
CA LYS A 6 -16.39 -6.87 -13.72
C LYS A 6 -15.71 -5.82 -12.84
N ALA A 7 -15.13 -4.79 -13.45
CA ALA A 7 -14.68 -3.60 -12.74
C ALA A 7 -15.90 -2.79 -12.27
N VAL A 8 -16.37 -3.07 -11.05
CA VAL A 8 -17.58 -2.48 -10.47
C VAL A 8 -17.38 -2.19 -8.99
N THR A 9 -18.22 -1.31 -8.45
CA THR A 9 -18.39 -1.17 -7.00
C THR A 9 -19.74 -1.73 -6.58
N THR A 10 -19.74 -2.65 -5.62
CA THR A 10 -20.97 -3.23 -5.06
C THR A 10 -21.83 -2.13 -4.42
N GLY A 11 -23.07 -2.01 -4.90
CA GLY A 11 -24.03 -0.98 -4.50
C GLY A 11 -23.96 0.33 -5.30
N SER A 12 -23.03 0.45 -6.24
CA SER A 12 -22.96 1.56 -7.20
C SER A 12 -23.73 1.23 -8.49
N ALA A 13 -24.37 2.22 -9.08
CA ALA A 13 -25.10 2.07 -10.35
C ALA A 13 -24.24 2.37 -11.60
N ALA A 14 -23.17 3.15 -11.46
CA ALA A 14 -22.42 3.67 -12.60
C ALA A 14 -20.90 3.77 -12.40
N PHE A 15 -20.35 3.26 -11.29
CA PHE A 15 -18.91 3.22 -11.08
C PHE A 15 -18.18 2.52 -12.24
N THR A 16 -17.21 3.23 -12.82
CA THR A 16 -16.12 2.64 -13.60
C THR A 16 -14.79 3.25 -13.14
N PRO A 17 -13.67 2.51 -13.22
CA PRO A 17 -12.35 3.03 -12.87
C PRO A 17 -11.99 4.33 -13.60
N ASP A 18 -12.21 4.38 -14.92
CA ASP A 18 -11.82 5.52 -15.74
C ASP A 18 -12.68 6.75 -15.44
N SER A 19 -14.01 6.59 -15.33
CA SER A 19 -14.89 7.70 -14.94
C SER A 19 -14.56 8.22 -13.55
N PHE A 20 -14.24 7.33 -12.59
CA PHE A 20 -13.83 7.71 -11.25
C PHE A 20 -12.58 8.59 -11.26
N PHE A 21 -11.54 8.19 -12.00
CA PHE A 21 -10.30 8.97 -12.10
C PHE A 21 -10.47 10.26 -12.91
N SER A 22 -11.26 10.25 -13.98
CA SER A 22 -11.57 11.46 -14.74
C SER A 22 -12.34 12.50 -13.91
N ALA A 23 -13.16 12.05 -12.97
CA ALA A 23 -13.88 12.92 -12.03
C ALA A 23 -13.02 13.38 -10.83
N TRP A 24 -11.78 12.89 -10.69
CA TRP A 24 -10.89 13.20 -9.56
C TRP A 24 -10.10 14.50 -9.76
N THR A 25 -10.84 15.61 -9.76
CA THR A 25 -10.33 16.96 -10.01
C THR A 25 -9.30 17.43 -8.96
N ASP A 26 -8.54 18.48 -9.29
CA ASP A 26 -7.61 19.14 -8.36
C ASP A 26 -8.29 19.57 -7.04
N GLU A 27 -9.56 19.94 -7.09
CA GLU A 27 -10.35 20.27 -5.90
C GLU A 27 -10.54 19.05 -4.99
N ARG A 28 -10.89 17.89 -5.57
CA ARG A 28 -11.01 16.62 -4.81
C ARG A 28 -9.67 16.11 -4.29
N GLN A 29 -8.58 16.35 -5.02
CA GLN A 29 -7.24 15.99 -4.55
C GLN A 29 -6.82 16.82 -3.33
N LYS A 30 -7.20 18.10 -3.28
CA LYS A 30 -6.90 19.00 -2.15
C LYS A 30 -7.77 18.72 -0.93
N ASP A 31 -9.03 18.37 -1.13
CA ASP A 31 -9.98 18.07 -0.05
C ASP A 31 -10.84 16.83 -0.40
N PRO A 32 -10.28 15.62 -0.24
CA PRO A 32 -10.98 14.38 -0.58
C PRO A 32 -12.10 14.04 0.40
N VAL A 33 -12.08 14.61 1.61
CA VAL A 33 -13.07 14.38 2.67
C VAL A 33 -13.49 15.70 3.31
N PRO A 34 -14.34 16.49 2.62
CA PRO A 34 -14.78 17.78 3.12
C PRO A 34 -15.43 17.67 4.50
N ASN A 35 -15.07 18.59 5.41
CA ASN A 35 -15.56 18.64 6.79
C ASN A 35 -15.30 17.37 7.63
N ASN A 36 -14.34 16.53 7.25
CA ASN A 36 -14.10 15.22 7.87
C ASN A 36 -15.34 14.28 7.83
N ASP A 37 -16.25 14.49 6.87
CA ASP A 37 -17.38 13.60 6.61
C ASP A 37 -16.97 12.49 5.62
N LEU A 38 -16.25 11.50 6.15
CA LEU A 38 -15.78 10.34 5.40
C LEU A 38 -16.95 9.56 4.78
N ARG A 39 -18.07 9.43 5.49
CA ARG A 39 -19.25 8.72 4.99
C ARG A 39 -19.76 9.35 3.71
N SER A 40 -20.03 10.66 3.73
CA SER A 40 -20.53 11.37 2.55
C SER A 40 -19.48 11.40 1.43
N ALA A 41 -18.20 11.54 1.77
CA ALA A 41 -17.11 11.49 0.80
C ALA A 41 -17.05 10.15 0.05
N ILE A 42 -17.12 9.02 0.76
CA ILE A 42 -17.12 7.68 0.15
C ILE A 42 -18.38 7.45 -0.68
N ILE A 43 -19.56 7.80 -0.16
CA ILE A 43 -20.83 7.68 -0.89
C ILE A 43 -20.77 8.45 -2.21
N ARG A 44 -20.29 9.69 -2.17
CA ARG A 44 -20.16 10.55 -3.36
C ARG A 44 -19.09 10.04 -4.32
N ALA A 45 -17.93 9.59 -3.80
CA ALA A 45 -16.82 9.15 -4.63
C ALA A 45 -17.19 7.89 -5.43
N PHE A 46 -17.84 6.92 -4.78
CA PHE A 46 -18.17 5.63 -5.39
C PHE A 46 -19.62 5.52 -5.88
N GLU A 47 -20.36 6.63 -5.89
CA GLU A 47 -21.75 6.72 -6.34
C GLU A 47 -22.66 5.68 -5.64
N LEU A 48 -22.52 5.59 -4.33
CA LEU A 48 -23.28 4.68 -3.49
C LEU A 48 -24.63 5.28 -3.10
N LYS A 49 -25.53 4.45 -2.59
CA LYS A 49 -26.80 4.92 -2.06
C LYS A 49 -26.59 5.71 -0.74
N PRO A 50 -27.41 6.76 -0.48
CA PRO A 50 -27.32 7.51 0.77
C PRO A 50 -27.56 6.68 2.03
N ASP A 51 -28.31 5.58 1.95
CA ASP A 51 -28.65 4.66 3.03
C ASP A 51 -27.79 3.38 3.02
N ASP A 52 -26.60 3.45 2.41
CA ASP A 52 -25.71 2.31 2.30
C ASP A 52 -25.39 1.65 3.65
N ALA A 53 -25.65 0.34 3.72
CA ALA A 53 -25.47 -0.49 4.91
C ALA A 53 -24.44 -1.62 4.68
N TYR A 54 -23.58 -1.48 3.67
CA TYR A 54 -22.55 -2.47 3.39
C TYR A 54 -21.62 -2.64 4.60
N VAL A 55 -21.30 -3.90 4.92
CA VAL A 55 -20.38 -4.25 5.99
C VAL A 55 -19.01 -4.55 5.39
N TYR A 56 -18.04 -3.73 5.80
CA TYR A 56 -16.64 -3.85 5.44
C TYR A 56 -15.95 -4.80 6.42
N HIS A 57 -15.25 -5.79 5.90
CA HIS A 57 -14.61 -6.85 6.68
C HIS A 57 -13.08 -6.76 6.58
N ALA A 58 -12.42 -6.61 7.73
CA ALA A 58 -10.99 -6.89 7.87
C ALA A 58 -10.79 -7.69 9.18
N ILE A 59 -9.93 -7.22 10.09
CA ILE A 59 -9.87 -7.75 11.47
C ILE A 59 -11.18 -7.47 12.22
N ALA A 60 -11.77 -6.29 11.98
CA ALA A 60 -13.10 -5.92 12.48
C ALA A 60 -14.08 -5.78 11.32
N SER A 61 -15.37 -5.90 11.63
CA SER A 61 -16.47 -5.66 10.68
C SER A 61 -17.15 -4.33 11.00
N VAL A 62 -17.24 -3.42 10.03
CA VAL A 62 -17.75 -2.06 10.23
C VAL A 62 -18.62 -1.59 9.07
N THR A 63 -19.54 -0.68 9.33
CA THR A 63 -20.31 0.08 8.31
C THR A 63 -19.75 1.50 8.19
N LEU A 64 -20.04 2.20 7.08
CA LEU A 64 -19.64 3.61 6.93
C LEU A 64 -20.12 4.50 8.09
N GLN A 65 -21.33 4.25 8.59
CA GLN A 65 -21.87 5.01 9.73
C GLN A 65 -21.05 4.79 11.00
N GLN A 66 -20.68 3.55 11.32
CA GLN A 66 -19.86 3.24 12.49
C GLN A 66 -18.47 3.87 12.37
N VAL A 67 -17.87 3.84 11.18
CA VAL A 67 -16.57 4.48 10.95
C VAL A 67 -16.67 5.99 11.10
N GLN A 68 -17.73 6.63 10.59
CA GLN A 68 -17.93 8.07 10.78
C GLN A 68 -18.06 8.44 12.25
N THR A 69 -18.74 7.62 13.05
CA THR A 69 -18.80 7.81 14.51
C THR A 69 -17.41 7.74 15.15
N ALA A 70 -16.57 6.79 14.73
CA ALA A 70 -15.19 6.69 15.21
C ALA A 70 -14.33 7.90 14.80
N VAL A 71 -14.46 8.36 13.55
CA VAL A 71 -13.80 9.59 13.05
C VAL A 71 -14.21 10.81 13.88
N ALA A 72 -15.49 10.91 14.25
CA ALA A 72 -15.98 12.02 15.08
C ALA A 72 -15.51 11.97 16.54
N GLN A 73 -15.08 10.81 17.04
CA GLN A 73 -14.51 10.64 18.38
C GLN A 73 -13.04 11.07 18.45
N GLY A 74 -12.34 11.16 17.31
CA GLY A 74 -10.93 11.49 17.28
C GLY A 74 -10.09 10.56 18.16
N GLY A 75 -9.12 11.12 18.89
CA GLY A 75 -8.20 10.37 19.75
C GLY A 75 -8.81 9.80 21.04
N ASP A 76 -10.09 10.05 21.31
CA ASP A 76 -10.77 9.59 22.52
C ASP A 76 -10.59 8.09 22.75
N ARG A 77 -10.43 7.69 24.02
CA ARG A 77 -10.23 6.29 24.44
C ARG A 77 -9.04 5.61 23.77
N GLY A 78 -8.04 6.39 23.32
CA GLY A 78 -6.82 5.86 22.73
C GLY A 78 -6.97 5.40 21.29
N LEU A 79 -8.00 5.84 20.56
CA LEU A 79 -8.18 5.51 19.14
C LEU A 79 -7.02 5.99 18.26
N HIS A 80 -6.28 7.02 18.70
CA HIS A 80 -5.09 7.56 18.02
C HIS A 80 -3.78 7.31 18.78
N ALA A 81 -3.75 6.35 19.72
CA ALA A 81 -2.58 6.06 20.54
C ALA A 81 -1.48 5.30 19.76
N TRP A 82 -0.93 5.94 18.73
CA TRP A 82 0.05 5.34 17.81
C TRP A 82 1.48 5.38 18.34
N TYR A 83 1.81 6.39 19.14
CA TYR A 83 3.18 6.65 19.55
C TYR A 83 3.35 6.34 21.02
N ARG A 84 4.42 5.62 21.33
CA ARG A 84 4.79 5.22 22.70
C ARG A 84 6.25 5.47 22.96
N ASP A 85 6.56 5.84 24.20
CA ASP A 85 7.94 5.94 24.68
C ASP A 85 8.54 4.55 24.99
N GLU A 86 9.79 4.54 25.44
CA GLU A 86 10.52 3.32 25.82
C GLU A 86 9.87 2.56 26.99
N LYS A 87 9.00 3.20 27.77
CA LYS A 87 8.25 2.59 28.88
C LYS A 87 6.88 2.07 28.44
N GLY A 88 6.49 2.30 27.18
CA GLY A 88 5.19 1.94 26.63
C GLY A 88 4.09 2.96 26.88
N GLU A 89 4.41 4.10 27.49
CA GLU A 89 3.46 5.18 27.76
C GLU A 89 3.09 5.92 26.48
N ILE A 90 1.82 6.31 26.35
CA ILE A 90 1.31 6.98 25.16
C ILE A 90 1.91 8.38 25.07
N LEU A 91 2.51 8.70 23.93
CA LEU A 91 3.04 10.02 23.63
C LEU A 91 1.94 10.95 23.10
N GLU A 92 2.16 12.25 23.23
CA GLU A 92 1.29 13.26 22.62
C GLU A 92 1.26 13.13 21.09
N ALA A 93 0.12 13.51 20.51
CA ALA A 93 -0.06 13.55 19.07
C ALA A 93 0.99 14.46 18.39
N PRO A 94 1.49 14.08 17.21
CA PRO A 94 2.44 14.91 16.48
C PRO A 94 1.82 16.26 16.06
N PRO A 95 2.63 17.32 15.95
CA PRO A 95 2.19 18.57 15.35
C PRO A 95 1.73 18.36 13.91
N GLN A 96 0.70 19.10 13.47
CA GLN A 96 0.20 19.03 12.09
C GLN A 96 1.30 19.26 11.04
N SER A 97 2.27 20.14 11.33
CA SER A 97 3.41 20.39 10.43
C SER A 97 4.31 19.16 10.21
N ASP A 98 4.36 18.23 11.16
CA ASP A 98 5.11 16.99 11.00
C ASP A 98 4.32 15.94 10.19
N ILE A 99 2.99 15.94 10.32
CA ILE A 99 2.09 15.15 9.46
C ILE A 99 2.17 15.66 8.00
N ASP A 100 2.13 16.98 7.80
CA ASP A 100 2.34 17.62 6.49
C ASP A 100 3.70 17.21 5.89
N ALA A 101 4.75 17.26 6.70
CA ALA A 101 6.09 16.90 6.25
C ALA A 101 6.16 15.42 5.83
N TYR A 102 5.56 14.51 6.60
CA TYR A 102 5.52 13.08 6.30
C TYR A 102 4.74 12.80 5.01
N THR A 103 3.51 13.31 4.91
CA THR A 103 2.66 13.08 3.73
C THR A 103 3.24 13.70 2.46
N SER A 104 4.00 14.80 2.58
CA SER A 104 4.69 15.44 1.46
C SER A 104 5.82 14.60 0.86
N MET A 105 6.35 13.62 1.60
CA MET A 105 7.37 12.68 1.09
C MET A 105 6.86 11.88 -0.11
N PHE A 106 5.55 11.66 -0.17
CA PHE A 106 4.87 10.93 -1.23
C PHE A 106 4.24 11.86 -2.28
N ASN A 107 4.59 13.16 -2.28
CA ASN A 107 4.11 14.09 -3.31
C ASN A 107 4.89 13.89 -4.62
N PRO A 108 4.24 13.48 -5.72
CA PRO A 108 4.91 13.24 -7.00
C PRO A 108 5.55 14.50 -7.61
N ALA A 109 5.12 15.70 -7.21
CA ALA A 109 5.64 16.96 -7.73
C ALA A 109 7.02 17.33 -7.15
N ILE A 110 7.46 16.63 -6.10
CA ILE A 110 8.74 16.87 -5.42
C ILE A 110 9.64 15.65 -5.65
N ALA A 111 10.94 15.90 -5.85
CA ALA A 111 11.89 14.79 -6.00
C ALA A 111 11.99 13.98 -4.70
N SER A 112 11.69 12.69 -4.76
CA SER A 112 11.59 11.83 -3.56
C SER A 112 12.84 11.92 -2.69
N SER A 113 14.05 11.72 -3.25
CA SER A 113 15.31 11.79 -2.50
C SER A 113 15.47 13.09 -1.69
N LYS A 114 15.05 14.22 -2.27
CA LYS A 114 15.07 15.52 -1.60
C LYS A 114 14.01 15.61 -0.50
N SER A 115 12.79 15.12 -0.74
CA SER A 115 11.73 15.11 0.28
C SER A 115 12.14 14.28 1.50
N PHE A 116 12.72 13.10 1.30
CA PHE A 116 13.25 12.25 2.39
C PHE A 116 14.36 12.94 3.16
N SER A 117 15.36 13.49 2.46
CA SER A 117 16.46 14.19 3.10
C SER A 117 15.97 15.39 3.93
N ASN A 118 15.04 16.18 3.39
CA ASN A 118 14.42 17.31 4.10
C ASN A 118 13.57 16.87 5.29
N PHE A 119 12.89 15.72 5.19
CA PHE A 119 12.08 15.19 6.29
C PHE A 119 12.97 14.94 7.52
N VAL A 120 14.13 14.30 7.30
CA VAL A 120 15.12 14.00 8.34
C VAL A 120 15.86 15.26 8.81
N SER A 121 16.40 16.07 7.90
CA SER A 121 17.30 17.17 8.25
C SER A 121 16.62 18.31 9.00
N ASN A 122 15.31 18.51 8.77
CA ASN A 122 14.54 19.59 9.40
C ASN A 122 13.82 19.14 10.69
N ALA A 123 14.00 17.89 11.11
CA ALA A 123 13.43 17.41 12.35
C ALA A 123 14.13 18.06 13.56
N LYS A 124 13.36 18.47 14.57
CA LYS A 124 13.93 18.87 15.86
C LYS A 124 14.58 17.63 16.49
N LYS A 125 15.76 17.81 17.10
CA LYS A 125 16.44 16.71 17.82
C LYS A 125 15.48 16.09 18.84
N GLN A 126 15.46 14.76 18.92
CA GLN A 126 14.61 13.99 19.83
C GLN A 126 13.10 14.16 19.64
N SER A 127 12.66 14.83 18.56
CA SER A 127 11.24 14.83 18.19
C SER A 127 10.81 13.48 17.62
N LEU A 128 9.51 13.22 17.64
CA LEU A 128 8.92 12.06 16.98
C LEU A 128 9.26 12.02 15.48
N ARG A 129 9.25 13.16 14.79
CA ARG A 129 9.70 13.26 13.40
C ARG A 129 11.16 12.81 13.22
N SER A 130 12.04 13.09 14.19
CA SER A 130 13.44 12.66 14.14
C SER A 130 13.58 11.14 14.23
N THR A 131 12.76 10.47 15.06
CA THR A 131 12.79 9.01 15.20
C THR A 131 12.21 8.33 13.96
N ILE A 132 11.07 8.82 13.46
CA ILE A 132 10.45 8.36 12.21
C ILE A 132 11.40 8.54 11.03
N GLY A 133 12.00 9.73 10.90
CA GLY A 133 12.93 10.03 9.82
C GLY A 133 14.16 9.13 9.83
N SER A 134 14.69 8.84 11.02
CA SER A 134 15.84 7.93 11.17
C SER A 134 15.47 6.49 10.81
N HIS A 135 14.30 6.02 11.27
CA HIS A 135 13.75 4.70 10.94
C HIS A 135 13.56 4.52 9.44
N LEU A 136 12.89 5.45 8.78
CA LEU A 136 12.65 5.38 7.34
C LEU A 136 13.96 5.49 6.53
N ALA A 137 14.89 6.34 6.97
CA ALA A 137 16.17 6.52 6.28
C ALA A 137 17.09 5.30 6.39
N SER A 138 17.09 4.59 7.53
CA SER A 138 17.92 3.39 7.72
C SER A 138 17.48 2.22 6.84
N LEU A 139 16.19 2.16 6.51
CA LEU A 139 15.59 1.11 5.69
C LEU A 139 15.56 1.45 4.18
N ARG A 140 15.64 2.73 3.84
CA ARG A 140 15.50 3.18 2.45
C ARG A 140 16.76 2.88 1.63
N GLN A 141 16.59 2.09 0.57
CA GLN A 141 17.61 1.73 -0.40
C GLN A 141 17.08 1.93 -1.83
N ILE A 142 17.77 2.71 -2.65
CA ILE A 142 17.50 2.83 -4.09
C ILE A 142 18.84 2.98 -4.85
N PRO A 143 19.12 2.18 -5.90
CA PRO A 143 20.32 2.34 -6.69
C PRO A 143 20.33 3.67 -7.44
N SER A 144 21.50 4.28 -7.59
CA SER A 144 21.66 5.54 -8.34
C SER A 144 21.32 5.40 -9.83
N THR A 145 21.26 4.17 -10.35
CA THR A 145 20.85 3.86 -11.73
C THR A 145 19.34 4.02 -11.96
N ILE A 146 18.53 4.08 -10.90
CA ILE A 146 17.08 4.31 -11.01
C ILE A 146 16.80 5.80 -10.85
N SER A 147 16.29 6.42 -11.91
CA SER A 147 15.83 7.81 -11.88
C SER A 147 14.33 7.88 -11.65
N ILE A 148 13.91 8.65 -10.64
CA ILE A 148 12.49 8.91 -10.35
C ILE A 148 12.17 10.33 -10.82
N PRO A 149 11.46 10.50 -11.95
CA PRO A 149 11.09 11.82 -12.44
C PRO A 149 10.11 12.50 -11.48
N ARG A 150 9.81 13.79 -11.70
CA ARG A 150 8.71 14.47 -10.99
C ARG A 150 7.46 14.45 -11.86
N SER A 151 6.29 14.43 -11.25
CA SER A 151 5.02 14.56 -11.95
C SER A 151 4.05 15.47 -11.20
N LYS A 152 3.50 16.45 -11.92
CA LYS A 152 2.38 17.29 -11.43
C LYS A 152 1.01 16.76 -11.87
N ILE A 153 0.99 15.74 -12.72
CA ILE A 153 -0.22 15.21 -13.36
C ILE A 153 -0.55 13.80 -12.85
N TYR A 154 0.22 13.28 -11.90
CA TYR A 154 -0.03 11.97 -11.31
C TYR A 154 -1.23 12.06 -10.36
N VAL A 155 -2.28 11.31 -10.69
CA VAL A 155 -3.52 11.23 -9.92
C VAL A 155 -3.54 9.90 -9.18
N ASN A 156 -3.78 9.93 -7.88
CA ASN A 156 -3.93 8.73 -7.05
C ASN A 156 -4.94 9.00 -5.91
N PRO A 157 -6.23 8.71 -6.13
CA PRO A 157 -7.28 8.97 -5.15
C PRO A 157 -7.04 8.29 -3.80
N TYR A 158 -6.49 7.07 -3.80
CA TYR A 158 -6.13 6.38 -2.56
C TYR A 158 -5.09 7.16 -1.76
N LEU A 159 -4.08 7.73 -2.43
CA LEU A 159 -3.07 8.55 -1.76
C LEU A 159 -3.70 9.80 -1.12
N ASP A 160 -4.68 10.43 -1.77
CA ASP A 160 -5.35 11.62 -1.22
C ASP A 160 -6.18 11.26 0.02
N PHE A 161 -6.99 10.20 -0.05
CA PHE A 161 -7.71 9.67 1.13
C PHE A 161 -6.75 9.25 2.25
N TRP A 162 -5.60 8.66 1.90
CA TRP A 162 -4.56 8.31 2.85
C TRP A 162 -3.97 9.56 3.53
N ARG A 163 -3.66 10.62 2.77
CA ARG A 163 -3.17 11.88 3.36
C ARG A 163 -4.19 12.46 4.34
N TRP A 164 -5.47 12.51 3.94
CA TRP A 164 -6.53 12.92 4.84
C TRP A 164 -6.55 12.05 6.11
N SER A 165 -6.44 10.73 5.99
CA SER A 165 -6.42 9.85 7.16
C SER A 165 -5.22 10.07 8.05
N CYS A 166 -4.06 10.48 7.52
CA CYS A 166 -2.91 10.86 8.34
C CYS A 166 -3.22 12.08 9.20
N HIS A 167 -3.84 13.11 8.63
CA HIS A 167 -4.27 14.30 9.38
C HIS A 167 -5.36 13.99 10.39
N ASN A 168 -6.39 13.26 9.98
CA ASN A 168 -7.53 12.94 10.82
C ASN A 168 -7.15 12.04 12.00
N LEU A 169 -6.24 11.09 11.77
CA LEU A 169 -5.81 10.11 12.77
C LEU A 169 -4.52 10.51 13.49
N GLU A 170 -4.01 11.73 13.28
CA GLU A 170 -2.80 12.24 13.94
C GLU A 170 -1.55 11.35 13.71
N TRP A 171 -1.39 10.86 12.49
CA TRP A 171 -0.31 9.96 12.08
C TRP A 171 0.74 10.68 11.24
N CYS A 172 1.98 10.72 11.72
CA CYS A 172 3.13 11.31 11.00
C CYS A 172 4.17 10.28 10.53
N GLY A 173 3.80 9.00 10.50
CA GLY A 173 4.63 7.90 9.98
C GLY A 173 5.14 6.93 11.04
N PRO A 174 5.75 5.82 10.60
CA PRO A 174 6.21 4.75 11.47
C PRO A 174 7.58 5.01 12.08
N ASN A 175 7.77 4.48 13.29
CA ASN A 175 9.05 4.37 13.99
C ASN A 175 9.23 2.91 14.45
N GLU A 176 10.33 2.63 15.16
CA GLU A 176 10.62 1.28 15.66
C GLU A 176 9.48 0.68 16.52
N SER A 177 8.85 1.49 17.40
CA SER A 177 7.75 1.01 18.27
C SER A 177 6.44 0.74 17.54
N THR A 178 6.34 1.08 16.25
CA THR A 178 5.16 0.74 15.42
C THR A 178 4.98 -0.78 15.29
N ALA A 179 6.05 -1.58 15.43
CA ALA A 179 5.96 -3.04 15.40
C ALA A 179 5.10 -3.63 16.55
N ASP A 180 4.99 -2.91 17.66
CA ASP A 180 4.27 -3.35 18.85
C ASP A 180 2.76 -3.09 18.76
N LEU A 181 2.31 -2.29 17.79
CA LEU A 181 0.91 -1.95 17.61
C LEU A 181 0.11 -3.13 17.04
N LYS A 182 -0.93 -3.54 17.78
CA LYS A 182 -1.81 -4.66 17.41
C LYS A 182 -3.19 -4.21 16.93
N ASN A 183 -3.52 -2.94 17.07
CA ASN A 183 -4.77 -2.35 16.62
C ASN A 183 -4.60 -1.61 15.28
N SER A 184 -5.73 -1.28 14.66
CA SER A 184 -5.79 -0.40 13.49
C SER A 184 -7.08 0.40 13.57
N HIS A 185 -7.09 1.61 13.04
CA HIS A 185 -8.29 2.44 13.05
C HIS A 185 -9.39 1.85 12.14
N HIS A 186 -10.65 2.11 12.49
CA HIS A 186 -11.84 1.63 11.77
C HIS A 186 -11.96 2.14 10.31
N VAL A 187 -11.16 3.14 9.93
CA VAL A 187 -11.07 3.63 8.54
C VAL A 187 -10.36 2.62 7.63
N LEU A 188 -9.46 1.79 8.16
CA LEU A 188 -8.68 0.84 7.36
C LEU A 188 -9.56 -0.11 6.53
N PRO A 189 -10.57 -0.82 7.07
CA PRO A 189 -11.47 -1.65 6.29
C PRO A 189 -12.12 -0.91 5.10
N ILE A 190 -12.51 0.36 5.28
CA ILE A 190 -13.12 1.16 4.21
C ILE A 190 -12.13 1.31 3.05
N PHE A 191 -10.91 1.74 3.37
CA PHE A 191 -9.86 1.97 2.36
C PHE A 191 -9.43 0.67 1.69
N MET A 192 -9.28 -0.41 2.47
CA MET A 192 -8.93 -1.73 1.93
C MET A 192 -9.96 -2.19 0.89
N HIS A 193 -11.24 -2.17 1.22
CA HIS A 193 -12.29 -2.62 0.31
C HIS A 193 -12.42 -1.78 -0.97
N HIS A 194 -12.06 -0.51 -0.89
CA HIS A 194 -12.16 0.41 -2.02
C HIS A 194 -10.89 0.55 -2.84
N PHE A 195 -9.70 0.39 -2.26
CA PHE A 195 -8.42 0.68 -2.93
C PHE A 195 -7.35 -0.41 -2.75
N GLY A 196 -7.59 -1.44 -1.93
CA GLY A 196 -6.63 -2.50 -1.66
C GLY A 196 -5.81 -2.27 -0.37
N CYS A 197 -4.97 -3.23 -0.01
CA CYS A 197 -4.34 -3.28 1.32
C CYS A 197 -3.29 -2.19 1.59
N VAL A 198 -2.57 -1.75 0.55
CA VAL A 198 -1.48 -0.78 0.66
C VAL A 198 -1.49 0.16 -0.54
N CYS A 199 -1.28 1.45 -0.29
CA CYS A 199 -1.31 2.46 -1.34
C CYS A 199 -0.03 2.43 -2.18
N PRO A 200 -0.10 2.30 -3.51
CA PRO A 200 1.07 2.53 -4.37
C PRO A 200 1.48 4.01 -4.29
N SER A 201 2.77 4.29 -4.10
CA SER A 201 3.31 5.64 -4.24
C SER A 201 3.73 5.88 -5.69
N TYR A 202 3.86 7.15 -6.07
CA TYR A 202 4.42 7.47 -7.39
C TYR A 202 5.85 6.92 -7.54
N GLU A 203 6.67 6.99 -6.48
CA GLU A 203 8.01 6.43 -6.49
C GLU A 203 8.00 4.91 -6.70
N SER A 204 7.06 4.17 -6.07
CA SER A 204 6.95 2.72 -6.30
C SER A 204 6.55 2.39 -7.73
N ILE A 205 5.64 3.15 -8.34
CA ILE A 205 5.26 2.95 -9.75
C ILE A 205 6.45 3.20 -10.68
N GLU A 206 7.23 4.26 -10.47
CA GLU A 206 8.41 4.56 -11.29
C GLU A 206 9.56 3.56 -11.09
N VAL A 207 9.76 3.06 -9.87
CA VAL A 207 10.69 1.94 -9.60
C VAL A 207 10.27 0.70 -10.38
N MET A 208 8.99 0.31 -10.32
CA MET A 208 8.46 -0.84 -11.07
C MET A 208 8.63 -0.65 -12.57
N LYS A 209 8.42 0.58 -13.07
CA LYS A 209 8.64 0.92 -14.48
C LYS A 209 10.09 0.78 -14.91
N ALA A 210 11.04 1.24 -14.09
CA ALA A 210 12.46 1.11 -14.36
C ALA A 210 12.93 -0.35 -14.36
N LEU A 211 12.49 -1.14 -13.37
CA LEU A 211 12.99 -2.50 -13.14
C LEU A 211 12.24 -3.59 -13.93
N SER A 212 11.01 -3.31 -14.37
CA SER A 212 10.30 -4.25 -15.26
C SER A 212 10.99 -4.40 -16.61
N ARG A 213 11.72 -3.39 -17.10
CA ARG A 213 12.42 -3.43 -18.40
C ARG A 213 11.49 -3.85 -19.54
N LYS A 214 10.22 -3.38 -19.49
CA LYS A 214 9.11 -3.72 -20.41
C LYS A 214 8.64 -5.17 -20.36
N ARG A 215 9.14 -5.99 -19.44
CA ARG A 215 8.58 -7.31 -19.16
C ARG A 215 7.22 -7.15 -18.50
N ARG A 216 6.35 -8.11 -18.74
CA ARG A 216 5.06 -8.21 -18.08
C ARG A 216 5.26 -8.44 -16.58
N ILE A 217 4.38 -7.87 -15.78
CA ILE A 217 4.35 -8.04 -14.33
C ILE A 217 3.18 -8.96 -13.99
N ILE A 218 3.45 -10.03 -13.24
CA ILE A 218 2.42 -10.87 -12.64
C ILE A 218 2.08 -10.26 -11.28
N ASP A 219 0.93 -9.61 -11.18
CA ASP A 219 0.36 -9.15 -9.90
C ASP A 219 -0.36 -10.34 -9.25
N MET A 220 0.38 -11.08 -8.42
CA MET A 220 -0.04 -12.36 -7.85
C MET A 220 -0.72 -12.13 -6.50
N GLY A 221 -1.99 -12.55 -6.39
CA GLY A 221 -2.85 -12.14 -5.29
C GLY A 221 -3.32 -10.69 -5.45
N SER A 222 -3.67 -10.30 -6.69
CA SER A 222 -3.98 -8.90 -7.06
C SER A 222 -5.17 -8.28 -6.31
N GLY A 223 -5.96 -9.08 -5.59
CA GLY A 223 -7.11 -8.63 -4.80
C GLY A 223 -8.13 -7.89 -5.66
N ASN A 224 -8.37 -6.61 -5.35
CA ASN A 224 -9.28 -5.79 -6.15
C ASN A 224 -8.66 -5.17 -7.41
N GLY A 225 -7.36 -5.38 -7.64
CA GLY A 225 -6.65 -4.90 -8.82
C GLY A 225 -6.31 -3.41 -8.83
N TYR A 226 -6.34 -2.68 -7.70
CA TYR A 226 -5.97 -1.26 -7.69
C TYR A 226 -4.50 -1.04 -8.14
N TRP A 227 -3.57 -1.87 -7.65
CA TRP A 227 -2.17 -1.84 -8.08
C TRP A 227 -2.04 -2.13 -9.57
N SER A 228 -2.68 -3.19 -10.05
CA SER A 228 -2.78 -3.51 -11.48
C SER A 228 -3.29 -2.33 -12.31
N TYR A 229 -4.38 -1.69 -11.90
CA TYR A 229 -4.95 -0.52 -12.58
C TYR A 229 -3.95 0.67 -12.60
N MET A 230 -3.32 0.98 -11.47
CA MET A 230 -2.33 2.06 -11.36
C MET A 230 -1.08 1.81 -12.22
N LEU A 231 -0.57 0.58 -12.25
CA LEU A 231 0.58 0.19 -13.07
C LEU A 231 0.24 0.24 -14.58
N ARG A 232 -0.97 -0.18 -14.98
CA ARG A 232 -1.45 -0.07 -16.37
C ARG A 232 -1.56 1.38 -16.82
N ARG A 233 -2.06 2.28 -15.97
CA ARG A 233 -2.06 3.72 -16.24
C ARG A 233 -0.67 4.31 -16.41
N ALA A 234 0.36 3.67 -15.87
CA ALA A 234 1.77 4.03 -16.09
C ALA A 234 2.38 3.42 -17.37
N GLY A 235 1.59 2.66 -18.14
CA GLY A 235 1.98 2.03 -19.40
C GLY A 235 2.66 0.66 -19.23
N LEU A 236 2.43 -0.02 -18.11
CA LEU A 236 3.00 -1.34 -17.84
C LEU A 236 2.02 -2.46 -18.22
N ASP A 237 2.56 -3.57 -18.69
CA ASP A 237 1.81 -4.79 -19.00
C ASP A 237 1.66 -5.65 -17.74
N ILE A 238 0.41 -5.90 -17.32
CA ILE A 238 0.09 -6.56 -16.06
C ILE A 238 -0.84 -7.75 -16.28
N ALA A 239 -0.40 -8.93 -15.82
CA ALA A 239 -1.25 -10.09 -15.60
C ALA A 239 -1.70 -10.14 -14.14
N ALA A 240 -2.93 -9.72 -13.87
CA ALA A 240 -3.52 -9.77 -12.54
C ALA A 240 -4.08 -11.18 -12.27
N VAL A 241 -3.59 -11.84 -11.23
CA VAL A 241 -3.97 -13.20 -10.85
C VAL A 241 -4.48 -13.20 -9.42
N ASP A 242 -5.66 -13.77 -9.19
CA ASP A 242 -6.23 -13.91 -7.85
C ASP A 242 -7.21 -15.07 -7.80
N ASN A 243 -7.33 -15.74 -6.66
CA ASN A 243 -8.28 -16.85 -6.49
C ASN A 243 -9.67 -16.39 -6.00
N MET A 244 -9.85 -15.09 -5.75
CA MET A 244 -11.05 -14.43 -5.26
C MET A 244 -11.56 -14.97 -3.93
N GLN A 245 -10.66 -15.44 -3.06
CA GLN A 245 -11.02 -15.84 -1.71
C GLN A 245 -11.43 -14.64 -0.84
N SER A 246 -10.82 -13.48 -1.08
CA SER A 246 -11.16 -12.23 -0.40
C SER A 246 -12.27 -11.48 -1.15
N LEU A 247 -13.23 -10.96 -0.41
CA LEU A 247 -14.30 -10.13 -0.97
C LEU A 247 -13.91 -8.65 -0.91
N TRP A 248 -13.99 -8.00 -2.07
CA TRP A 248 -13.73 -6.56 -2.21
C TRP A 248 -15.02 -5.83 -2.56
N ARG A 249 -15.15 -4.60 -2.08
CA ARG A 249 -16.34 -3.80 -2.41
C ARG A 249 -16.24 -3.22 -3.80
N THR A 250 -15.06 -2.71 -4.14
CA THR A 250 -14.71 -2.16 -5.45
C THR A 250 -13.70 -3.07 -6.13
N MET A 251 -13.93 -3.42 -7.39
CA MET A 251 -12.98 -4.05 -8.30
C MET A 251 -12.54 -3.01 -9.34
N TRP A 252 -11.22 -2.86 -9.54
CA TRP A 252 -10.63 -1.83 -10.41
C TRP A 252 -10.30 -2.29 -11.82
N ILE A 253 -10.34 -3.60 -12.04
CA ILE A 253 -10.05 -4.22 -13.34
C ILE A 253 -11.12 -5.28 -13.61
N ASP A 254 -11.38 -5.55 -14.89
CA ASP A 254 -12.43 -6.47 -15.34
C ASP A 254 -11.88 -7.76 -15.96
N ASP A 255 -10.56 -7.94 -15.91
CA ASP A 255 -9.81 -8.99 -16.58
C ASP A 255 -8.95 -9.81 -15.60
N THR A 256 -9.28 -9.81 -14.31
CA THR A 256 -8.55 -10.64 -13.34
C THR A 256 -8.61 -12.12 -13.74
N ILE A 257 -7.45 -12.75 -13.80
CA ILE A 257 -7.31 -14.18 -14.06
C ILE A 257 -7.68 -14.90 -12.77
N VAL A 258 -8.92 -15.39 -12.70
CA VAL A 258 -9.46 -16.09 -11.53
C VAL A 258 -8.87 -17.50 -11.44
N GLU A 259 -7.76 -17.62 -10.72
CA GLU A 259 -7.01 -18.86 -10.56
C GLU A 259 -6.16 -18.88 -9.28
N ASP A 260 -5.89 -20.10 -8.79
CA ASP A 260 -4.79 -20.35 -7.87
C ASP A 260 -3.42 -19.99 -8.47
N GLY A 261 -2.59 -19.28 -7.70
CA GLY A 261 -1.30 -18.77 -8.17
C GLY A 261 -0.28 -19.84 -8.56
N MET A 262 -0.27 -20.99 -7.86
CA MET A 262 0.65 -22.10 -8.19
C MET A 262 0.27 -22.76 -9.50
N LYS A 263 -1.04 -22.90 -9.76
CA LYS A 263 -1.54 -23.36 -11.07
C LYS A 263 -1.19 -22.37 -12.17
N TYR A 264 -1.37 -21.07 -11.94
CA TYR A 264 -1.01 -20.02 -12.90
C TYR A 264 0.47 -20.07 -13.27
N LEU A 265 1.37 -20.13 -12.28
CA LEU A 265 2.80 -20.21 -12.55
C LEU A 265 3.15 -21.49 -13.32
N THR A 266 2.57 -22.63 -12.96
CA THR A 266 2.83 -23.91 -13.64
C THR A 266 2.47 -23.86 -15.13
N ARG A 267 1.35 -23.25 -15.51
CA ARG A 267 0.95 -23.12 -16.92
C ARG A 267 1.76 -22.05 -17.69
N ASN A 268 2.33 -21.07 -16.99
CA ASN A 268 3.04 -19.93 -17.58
C ASN A 268 4.56 -20.03 -17.38
N ASN A 269 5.12 -21.22 -17.59
CA ASN A 269 6.58 -21.46 -17.54
C ASN A 269 7.24 -20.95 -16.25
N SER A 270 6.55 -21.11 -15.10
CA SER A 270 6.97 -20.62 -13.79
C SER A 270 7.27 -19.11 -13.74
N GLY A 271 6.70 -18.30 -14.64
CA GLY A 271 6.93 -16.86 -14.70
C GLY A 271 8.36 -16.47 -15.09
N LYS A 272 9.10 -17.35 -15.79
CA LYS A 272 10.53 -17.17 -16.08
C LYS A 272 10.89 -15.83 -16.74
N ASP A 273 10.03 -15.32 -17.61
CA ASP A 273 10.29 -14.11 -18.41
C ASP A 273 9.54 -12.86 -17.87
N ASP A 274 8.80 -13.04 -16.77
CA ASP A 274 7.96 -12.02 -16.16
C ASP A 274 8.65 -11.42 -14.91
N VAL A 275 8.08 -10.34 -14.37
CA VAL A 275 8.36 -9.85 -13.02
C VAL A 275 7.27 -10.32 -12.08
N LEU A 276 7.62 -10.85 -10.91
CA LEU A 276 6.64 -11.22 -9.90
C LEU A 276 6.37 -10.03 -8.97
N LEU A 277 5.11 -9.64 -8.81
CA LEU A 277 4.64 -8.69 -7.81
C LEU A 277 3.73 -9.41 -6.81
N LEU A 278 4.03 -9.24 -5.52
CA LEU A 278 3.19 -9.68 -4.41
C LEU A 278 2.78 -8.45 -3.59
N VAL A 279 1.49 -8.12 -3.58
CA VAL A 279 0.98 -6.98 -2.81
C VAL A 279 0.25 -7.50 -1.57
N TYR A 280 0.77 -7.10 -0.41
CA TYR A 280 0.28 -7.47 0.93
C TYR A 280 -0.02 -8.98 1.05
N PRO A 281 0.95 -9.86 0.68
CA PRO A 281 0.67 -11.29 0.59
C PRO A 281 0.31 -11.87 1.95
N ILE A 282 -0.66 -12.79 1.96
CA ILE A 282 -1.14 -13.42 3.18
C ILE A 282 -0.06 -14.28 3.83
N VAL A 283 -0.05 -14.30 5.17
CA VAL A 283 0.87 -15.12 5.97
C VAL A 283 0.39 -16.57 6.07
N SER A 284 -0.91 -16.81 5.88
CA SER A 284 -1.50 -18.13 6.03
C SER A 284 -1.15 -19.07 4.87
N LEU A 285 -1.23 -20.38 5.16
CA LEU A 285 -1.08 -21.47 4.19
C LEU A 285 0.28 -21.51 3.45
N ASP A 286 1.30 -20.85 3.98
CA ASP A 286 2.62 -20.72 3.34
C ASP A 286 2.54 -20.20 1.88
N PHE A 287 1.49 -19.45 1.53
CA PHE A 287 1.26 -18.98 0.15
C PHE A 287 2.49 -18.29 -0.43
N THR A 288 3.02 -17.29 0.29
CA THR A 288 4.21 -16.52 -0.13
C THR A 288 5.40 -17.44 -0.42
N LYS A 289 5.71 -18.39 0.49
CA LYS A 289 6.85 -19.30 0.32
C LYS A 289 6.67 -20.21 -0.89
N GLN A 290 5.47 -20.75 -1.09
CA GLN A 290 5.19 -21.65 -2.22
C GLN A 290 5.34 -20.92 -3.57
N ILE A 291 4.80 -19.70 -3.66
CA ILE A 291 4.90 -18.86 -4.85
C ILE A 291 6.37 -18.50 -5.15
N LEU A 292 7.13 -18.06 -4.13
CA LEU A 292 8.55 -17.72 -4.28
C LEU A 292 9.40 -18.93 -4.71
N ALA A 293 9.13 -20.11 -4.13
CA ALA A 293 9.83 -21.35 -4.48
C ALA A 293 9.52 -21.83 -5.91
N LYS A 294 8.30 -21.56 -6.40
CA LYS A 294 7.87 -21.95 -7.75
C LYS A 294 8.39 -21.01 -8.84
N TYR A 295 8.55 -19.73 -8.51
CA TYR A 295 8.89 -18.69 -9.47
C TYR A 295 10.32 -18.85 -10.03
N ALA A 296 10.42 -18.90 -11.35
CA ALA A 296 11.67 -19.11 -12.09
C ALA A 296 12.26 -17.82 -12.67
N GLY A 297 11.54 -16.69 -12.60
CA GLY A 297 12.04 -15.41 -13.08
C GLY A 297 13.15 -14.84 -12.20
N ASP A 298 13.63 -13.65 -12.54
CA ASP A 298 14.79 -13.03 -11.91
C ASP A 298 14.45 -11.82 -11.03
N THR A 299 13.23 -11.26 -11.12
CA THR A 299 12.86 -10.03 -10.41
C THR A 299 11.63 -10.29 -9.58
N ILE A 300 11.71 -10.00 -8.27
CA ILE A 300 10.62 -10.16 -7.32
C ILE A 300 10.37 -8.84 -6.63
N CYS A 301 9.13 -8.40 -6.65
CA CYS A 301 8.66 -7.20 -5.99
C CYS A 301 7.66 -7.60 -4.90
N ILE A 302 7.86 -7.12 -3.67
CA ILE A 302 6.95 -7.38 -2.55
C ILE A 302 6.55 -6.05 -1.96
N ALA A 303 5.27 -5.69 -2.00
CA ALA A 303 4.72 -4.56 -1.26
C ALA A 303 4.07 -5.09 0.03
N GLY A 304 4.51 -4.65 1.20
CA GLY A 304 3.99 -5.13 2.47
C GLY A 304 4.72 -4.54 3.66
N THR A 305 4.46 -5.10 4.84
CA THR A 305 4.95 -4.57 6.09
C THR A 305 6.45 -4.79 6.24
N GLN A 306 7.15 -3.77 6.75
CA GLN A 306 8.60 -3.75 6.91
C GLN A 306 9.11 -4.29 8.23
N ASN A 307 8.27 -4.23 9.26
CA ASN A 307 8.60 -4.68 10.60
C ASN A 307 8.07 -6.10 10.87
N ALA A 308 8.48 -6.67 12.00
CA ALA A 308 8.18 -8.05 12.38
C ALA A 308 6.80 -8.22 13.05
N ASN A 309 5.80 -7.38 12.72
CA ASN A 309 4.48 -7.50 13.34
C ASN A 309 3.66 -8.69 12.82
N GLY A 310 4.12 -9.36 11.76
CA GLY A 310 3.55 -10.61 11.24
C GLY A 310 2.26 -10.44 10.43
N TYR A 311 1.95 -9.24 9.90
CA TYR A 311 0.74 -9.05 9.09
C TYR A 311 0.87 -9.52 7.63
N THR A 312 2.08 -9.50 7.05
CA THR A 312 2.27 -9.78 5.62
C THR A 312 3.46 -10.68 5.35
N ALA A 313 3.39 -11.42 4.25
CA ALA A 313 4.43 -12.31 3.71
C ALA A 313 4.80 -13.47 4.62
N PHE A 314 5.34 -13.19 5.81
CA PHE A 314 5.83 -14.16 6.76
C PHE A 314 5.39 -13.80 8.19
N LYS A 315 5.17 -14.83 9.01
CA LYS A 315 4.61 -14.68 10.36
C LYS A 315 5.63 -14.13 11.35
N ASP A 316 6.82 -14.70 11.35
CA ASP A 316 7.78 -14.58 12.46
C ASP A 316 9.10 -13.89 12.03
N ILE A 317 9.21 -13.46 10.77
CA ILE A 317 10.40 -12.83 10.19
C ILE A 317 9.99 -11.75 9.20
N THR A 318 10.85 -10.77 9.00
CA THR A 318 10.66 -9.73 7.97
C THR A 318 10.97 -10.27 6.57
N VAL A 319 10.53 -9.54 5.54
CA VAL A 319 10.88 -9.86 4.13
C VAL A 319 12.39 -9.86 3.92
N ASN A 320 13.12 -8.90 4.51
CA ASN A 320 14.59 -8.84 4.43
C ASN A 320 15.23 -10.10 5.02
N GLU A 321 14.87 -10.48 6.25
CA GLU A 321 15.43 -11.64 6.92
C GLU A 321 15.12 -12.94 6.18
N TYR A 322 13.93 -13.08 5.60
CA TYR A 322 13.61 -14.25 4.78
C TYR A 322 14.48 -14.33 3.54
N PHE A 323 14.68 -13.22 2.82
CA PHE A 323 15.51 -13.24 1.62
C PHE A 323 16.98 -13.50 1.92
N GLU A 324 17.50 -12.96 3.02
CA GLU A 324 18.87 -13.21 3.48
C GLU A 324 19.10 -14.68 3.86
N LYS A 325 18.14 -15.31 4.52
CA LYS A 325 18.25 -16.69 5.03
C LYS A 325 17.90 -17.75 3.98
N GLU A 326 16.80 -17.56 3.27
CA GLU A 326 16.14 -18.62 2.47
C GLU A 326 16.24 -18.38 0.95
N MET A 327 16.49 -17.14 0.51
CA MET A 327 16.57 -16.77 -0.92
C MET A 327 17.93 -16.16 -1.26
N ASN A 328 19.01 -16.79 -0.79
CA ASN A 328 20.38 -16.26 -0.89
C ASN A 328 20.90 -16.04 -2.33
N ASN A 329 20.23 -16.59 -3.33
CA ASN A 329 20.47 -16.39 -4.75
C ASN A 329 19.83 -15.11 -5.29
N PHE A 330 19.10 -14.36 -4.46
CA PHE A 330 18.60 -13.02 -4.75
C PHE A 330 19.38 -11.97 -3.94
N GLU A 331 19.45 -10.77 -4.48
CA GLU A 331 19.97 -9.59 -3.80
C GLU A 331 18.90 -8.50 -3.76
N LYS A 332 18.85 -7.76 -2.64
CA LYS A 332 17.94 -6.63 -2.50
C LYS A 332 18.47 -5.46 -3.32
N MET A 333 17.70 -5.05 -4.32
CA MET A 333 18.00 -3.88 -5.14
C MET A 333 17.37 -2.62 -4.56
N VAL A 334 16.09 -2.69 -4.21
CA VAL A 334 15.31 -1.55 -3.72
C VAL A 334 14.56 -1.90 -2.45
N GLN A 335 14.50 -0.95 -1.53
CA GLN A 335 13.52 -0.88 -0.45
C GLN A 335 13.12 0.57 -0.29
N ILE A 336 11.87 0.92 -0.57
CA ILE A 336 11.36 2.28 -0.35
C ILE A 336 10.06 2.20 0.45
N PRO A 337 9.84 3.12 1.39
CA PRO A 337 8.61 3.11 2.15
C PRO A 337 7.41 3.46 1.27
N LEU A 338 6.26 2.93 1.65
CA LEU A 338 4.96 3.21 1.07
C LEU A 338 4.13 4.07 2.03
N PRO A 339 3.12 4.78 1.52
CA PRO A 339 2.13 5.48 2.34
C PRO A 339 1.49 4.49 3.32
N SER A 340 1.94 4.54 4.57
CA SER A 340 1.58 3.56 5.60
C SER A 340 0.35 4.04 6.33
N PHE A 341 -0.66 3.18 6.46
CA PHE A 341 -1.83 3.50 7.29
C PHE A 341 -1.41 3.69 8.76
N ALA A 342 -2.18 4.43 9.55
CA ALA A 342 -1.85 4.67 10.95
C ALA A 342 -1.62 3.35 11.72
N GLY A 343 -0.46 3.26 12.39
CA GLY A 343 0.00 2.07 13.09
C GLY A 343 0.55 0.94 12.19
N LYS A 344 0.84 1.23 10.92
CA LYS A 344 1.50 0.32 9.97
C LYS A 344 2.84 0.89 9.53
N ASP A 345 3.68 0.03 8.97
CA ASP A 345 5.00 0.38 8.45
C ASP A 345 5.22 -0.42 7.17
N GLU A 346 4.96 0.20 6.02
CA GLU A 346 4.86 -0.48 4.74
C GLU A 346 5.99 -0.05 3.79
N ALA A 347 6.54 -0.97 3.00
CA ALA A 347 7.45 -0.70 1.88
C ALA A 347 7.11 -1.53 0.66
N ILE A 348 7.73 -1.15 -0.46
CA ILE A 348 8.01 -2.06 -1.54
C ILE A 348 9.49 -2.46 -1.53
N TYR A 349 9.72 -3.75 -1.65
CA TYR A 349 11.01 -4.38 -1.84
C TYR A 349 11.13 -4.82 -3.29
N VAL A 350 12.32 -4.68 -3.88
CA VAL A 350 12.65 -5.32 -5.15
C VAL A 350 13.93 -6.10 -5.00
N PHE A 351 13.88 -7.37 -5.37
CA PHE A 351 15.00 -8.29 -5.36
C PHE A 351 15.29 -8.74 -6.79
N GLU A 352 16.57 -8.76 -7.16
CA GLU A 352 17.02 -9.36 -8.43
C GLU A 352 17.85 -10.61 -8.14
N ARG A 353 17.74 -11.62 -9.00
CA ARG A 353 18.54 -12.85 -8.91
C ARG A 353 19.99 -12.49 -9.21
N LYS A 354 20.90 -12.92 -8.34
CA LYS A 354 22.34 -12.73 -8.52
C LYS A 354 22.78 -13.36 -9.83
N ALA A 355 23.61 -12.65 -10.60
CA ALA A 355 24.27 -13.23 -11.75
C ALA A 355 25.05 -14.48 -11.30
N SER A 356 24.93 -15.57 -12.05
CA SER A 356 25.72 -16.77 -11.79
C SER A 356 27.19 -16.38 -11.87
N THR A 357 27.92 -16.44 -10.75
CA THR A 357 29.39 -16.45 -10.78
C THR A 357 29.81 -17.73 -11.47
N SER A 358 30.02 -17.64 -12.78
CA SER A 358 30.60 -18.68 -13.62
C SER A 358 32.04 -18.95 -13.26
#